data_AF-A0A915YXJ6-F1
#
_entry.id   AF-A0A915YXJ6-F1
#
_cell.length_a   1.000
_cell.length_b   1.000
_cell.length_c   1.000
_cell.angle_alpha   90.00
_cell.angle_beta   90.00
_cell.angle_gamma   90.00
#
_symmetry.space_group_name_H-M   'P 1'
#
loop_
_entity.id
_entity.type
_entity.pdbx_description
1 polymer ?
#
loop_
_entity_poly.entity_id
_entity_poly.type
_entity_poly.pdbx_seq_one_letter_code
_entity_poly.pdbx_strand_id
1 'polypeptide(L)'
;MEYGFNNQNIKTSDMLFTVDWFYDQEFIIRMRQGLNPESHAKYDNIPVYWEKSHFITAMKALVEAEDQGFILEDDLIKEIGYKAVRSLVDYRYLYRRPNFGLNSDLTNPPAESKVMLTPMSQLTLNAAKKLLKKNN
;
A
#
# COMPACT_ATOMS: atom_id res chain seq x y z
N MET A 1 4.99 29.63 -37.97
CA MET A 1 5.32 29.89 -36.55
C MET A 1 5.69 28.54 -35.94
N GLU A 2 6.98 28.22 -35.89
CA GLU A 2 7.47 27.05 -35.17
C GLU A 2 7.46 27.36 -33.67
N TYR A 3 6.74 26.56 -32.90
CA TYR A 3 6.88 26.57 -31.44
C TYR A 3 8.20 25.91 -31.09
N GLY A 4 9.22 26.74 -30.87
CA GLY A 4 10.49 26.30 -30.28
C GLY A 4 10.25 25.83 -28.85
N PHE A 5 10.27 24.52 -28.64
CA PHE A 5 10.45 23.97 -27.29
C PHE A 5 11.87 24.32 -26.84
N ASN A 6 11.99 25.32 -25.96
CA ASN A 6 13.22 25.62 -25.25
C ASN A 6 13.62 24.39 -24.43
N ASN A 7 14.57 23.64 -24.96
CA ASN A 7 15.16 22.48 -24.33
C ASN A 7 16.08 22.97 -23.20
N GLN A 8 15.48 23.38 -22.08
CA GLN A 8 16.23 23.56 -20.84
C GLN A 8 16.75 22.18 -20.44
N ASN A 9 18.07 22.05 -20.31
CA ASN A 9 18.77 20.85 -19.84
C ASN A 9 18.35 20.52 -18.41
N ILE A 10 17.15 19.97 -18.22
CA ILE A 10 16.76 19.33 -16.97
C ILE A 10 17.61 18.07 -16.89
N LYS A 11 18.58 18.05 -15.97
CA LYS A 11 19.39 16.86 -15.74
C LYS A 11 18.45 15.74 -15.34
N THR A 12 18.65 14.56 -15.91
CA THR A 12 17.83 13.36 -15.66
C THR A 12 17.70 13.05 -14.16
N SER A 13 18.71 13.42 -13.35
CA SER A 13 18.69 13.35 -11.88
C SER A 13 17.60 14.21 -11.23
N ASP A 14 17.39 15.42 -11.74
CA ASP A 14 16.45 16.40 -11.17
C ASP A 14 15.02 16.03 -11.57
N MET A 15 14.87 15.44 -12.76
CA MET A 15 13.62 14.85 -13.23
C MET A 15 13.25 13.58 -12.44
N LEU A 16 14.22 12.70 -12.16
CA LEU A 16 14.00 11.51 -11.30
C LEU A 16 13.65 11.92 -9.86
N PHE A 17 14.37 12.89 -9.29
CA PHE A 17 14.10 13.40 -7.94
C PHE A 17 12.71 14.03 -7.81
N THR A 18 12.29 14.83 -8.80
CA THR A 18 10.95 15.44 -8.80
C THR A 18 9.86 14.39 -8.95
N VAL A 19 10.02 13.42 -9.85
CA VAL A 19 9.06 12.32 -10.04
C VAL A 19 8.94 11.47 -8.77
N ASP A 20 10.05 11.08 -8.15
CA ASP A 20 10.06 10.33 -6.90
C ASP A 20 9.36 11.10 -5.76
N TRP A 21 9.58 12.42 -5.68
CA TRP A 21 8.93 13.27 -4.69
C TRP A 21 7.40 13.35 -4.88
N PHE A 22 6.92 13.47 -6.12
CA PHE A 22 5.48 13.48 -6.40
C PHE A 22 4.82 12.14 -6.05
N TYR A 23 5.44 11.02 -6.41
CA TYR A 23 4.93 9.69 -6.04
C TYR A 23 4.94 9.49 -4.52
N ASP A 24 6.01 9.90 -3.83
CA ASP A 24 6.08 9.83 -2.37
C ASP A 24 4.93 10.61 -1.70
N GLN A 25 4.55 11.78 -2.24
CA GLN A 25 3.42 12.55 -1.70
C GLN A 25 2.10 11.81 -1.86
N GLU A 26 1.83 11.19 -3.02
CA GLU A 26 0.59 10.44 -3.23
C GLU A 26 0.45 9.27 -2.25
N PHE A 27 1.51 8.49 -2.04
CA PHE A 27 1.48 7.39 -1.09
C PHE A 27 1.32 7.89 0.35
N ILE A 28 1.95 9.01 0.73
CA ILE A 28 1.76 9.63 2.05
C ILE A 28 0.31 10.12 2.23
N ILE A 29 -0.29 10.73 1.20
CA ILE A 29 -1.68 11.18 1.23
C ILE A 29 -2.61 9.98 1.40
N ARG A 30 -2.41 8.90 0.62
CA ARG A 30 -3.16 7.65 0.77
C ARG A 30 -3.09 7.09 2.19
N MET A 31 -1.90 7.07 2.81
CA MET A 31 -1.73 6.61 4.19
C MET A 31 -2.50 7.47 5.19
N ARG A 32 -2.54 8.79 4.99
CA ARG A 32 -3.34 9.70 5.83
C ARG A 32 -4.84 9.48 5.67
N GLN A 33 -5.31 9.24 4.45
CA GLN A 33 -6.71 8.91 4.19
C GLN A 33 -7.10 7.58 4.83
N GLY A 34 -6.19 6.58 4.81
CA GLY A 34 -6.40 5.30 5.47
C GLY A 34 -6.55 5.40 7.00
N LEU A 35 -5.90 6.39 7.63
CA LEU A 35 -6.14 6.71 9.04
C LEU A 35 -7.50 7.35 9.32
N ASN A 36 -8.18 7.87 8.30
CA ASN A 36 -9.49 8.51 8.41
C ASN A 36 -10.51 7.88 7.45
N PRO A 37 -11.04 6.68 7.77
CA PRO A 37 -11.98 5.94 6.93
C PRO A 37 -13.20 6.76 6.50
N GLU A 38 -13.67 7.70 7.32
CA GLU A 38 -14.80 8.59 7.00
C GLU A 38 -14.53 9.50 5.78
N SER A 39 -13.27 9.80 5.50
CA SER A 39 -12.89 10.60 4.33
C SER A 39 -13.15 9.88 3.00
N HIS A 40 -13.25 8.54 3.01
CA HIS A 40 -13.51 7.71 1.85
C HIS A 40 -14.99 7.46 1.56
N ALA A 41 -15.85 7.55 2.59
CA ALA A 41 -17.28 7.30 2.46
C ALA A 41 -18.02 8.30 1.55
N LYS A 42 -17.34 9.37 1.11
CA LYS A 42 -17.95 10.45 0.30
C LYS A 42 -17.91 10.22 -1.22
N TYR A 43 -17.08 9.31 -1.74
CA TYR A 43 -16.79 9.29 -3.18
C TYR A 43 -17.01 7.95 -3.86
N ASP A 44 -16.84 6.85 -3.14
CA ASP A 44 -17.06 5.52 -3.66
C ASP A 44 -18.21 4.91 -2.86
N ASN A 45 -19.29 4.45 -3.52
CA ASN A 45 -20.38 3.69 -2.87
C ASN A 45 -19.91 2.33 -2.30
N ILE A 46 -18.64 2.22 -1.96
CA ILE A 46 -17.98 1.09 -1.33
C ILE A 46 -18.06 1.34 0.17
N PRO A 47 -18.66 0.44 0.96
CA PRO A 47 -18.68 0.59 2.40
C PRO A 47 -17.27 0.52 2.99
N VAL A 48 -16.99 1.43 3.93
CA VAL A 48 -15.76 1.41 4.71
C VAL A 48 -16.00 0.65 6.02
N TYR A 49 -15.21 -0.40 6.25
CA TYR A 49 -15.35 -1.27 7.43
C TYR A 49 -14.10 -1.37 8.29
N TRP A 50 -13.04 -0.64 7.96
CA TRP A 50 -11.87 -0.55 8.84
C TRP A 50 -11.97 0.69 9.75
N GLU A 51 -11.33 0.60 10.90
CA GLU A 51 -11.10 1.72 11.80
C GLU A 51 -9.62 2.10 11.76
N LYS A 52 -9.26 3.26 12.30
CA LYS A 52 -7.86 3.71 12.36
C LYS A 52 -6.93 2.64 12.95
N SER A 53 -7.36 1.94 14.00
CA SER A 53 -6.63 0.84 14.64
C SER A 53 -6.38 -0.31 13.65
N HIS A 54 -7.42 -0.77 12.95
CA HIS A 54 -7.32 -1.80 11.92
C HIS A 54 -6.31 -1.44 10.82
N PHE A 55 -6.35 -0.18 10.35
CA PHE A 55 -5.40 0.32 9.34
C PHE A 55 -3.96 0.27 9.85
N ILE A 56 -3.71 0.76 11.06
CA ILE A 56 -2.38 0.74 11.68
C ILE A 56 -1.89 -0.70 11.85
N THR A 57 -2.73 -1.62 12.32
CA THR A 57 -2.39 -3.04 12.46
C THR A 57 -1.98 -3.65 11.12
N ALA A 58 -2.75 -3.39 10.05
CA ALA A 58 -2.41 -3.88 8.71
C ALA A 58 -1.08 -3.30 8.19
N MET A 59 -0.84 -2.01 8.37
CA MET A 59 0.42 -1.38 7.95
C MET A 59 1.63 -1.89 8.74
N LYS A 60 1.47 -2.15 10.05
CA LYS A 60 2.51 -2.78 10.88
C LYS A 60 2.83 -4.18 10.36
N ALA A 61 1.81 -5.00 10.12
CA ALA A 61 2.00 -6.36 9.61
C ALA A 61 2.75 -6.37 8.26
N LEU A 62 2.45 -5.44 7.35
CA LEU A 62 3.20 -5.31 6.10
C LEU A 62 4.66 -4.93 6.31
N VAL A 63 4.94 -3.99 7.22
CA VAL A 63 6.30 -3.53 7.51
C VAL A 63 7.13 -4.61 8.18
N GLU A 64 6.53 -5.36 9.11
CA GLU A 64 7.19 -6.48 9.79
C GLU A 64 7.45 -7.65 8.84
N ALA A 65 6.61 -7.82 7.81
CA ALA A 65 6.76 -8.85 6.79
C ALA A 65 7.54 -8.40 5.54
N GLU A 66 8.27 -7.28 5.58
CA GLU A 66 8.98 -6.75 4.41
C GLU A 66 9.94 -7.76 3.77
N ASP A 67 10.77 -8.43 4.57
CA ASP A 67 11.74 -9.42 4.09
C ASP A 67 11.06 -10.64 3.44
N GLN A 68 9.84 -10.95 3.88
CA GLN A 68 9.01 -12.02 3.33
C GLN A 68 8.23 -11.54 2.08
N GLY A 69 7.91 -10.26 2.01
CA GLY A 69 7.17 -9.63 0.92
C GLY A 69 5.65 -9.80 0.97
N PHE A 70 5.11 -10.54 1.96
CA PHE A 70 3.66 -10.76 2.10
C PHE A 70 3.25 -11.11 3.54
N ILE A 71 1.97 -10.87 3.85
CA ILE A 71 1.28 -11.44 5.01
C ILE A 71 0.18 -12.41 4.56
N LEU A 72 -0.25 -13.33 5.43
CA LEU A 72 -1.37 -14.22 5.14
C LEU A 72 -2.70 -13.49 5.41
N GLU A 73 -3.63 -13.61 4.46
CA GLU A 73 -4.97 -13.01 4.61
C GLU A 73 -5.69 -13.53 5.85
N ASP A 74 -5.65 -14.84 6.09
CA ASP A 74 -6.30 -15.47 7.24
C ASP A 74 -5.77 -14.97 8.58
N ASP A 75 -4.48 -14.67 8.66
CA ASP A 75 -3.87 -14.18 9.91
C ASP A 75 -4.28 -12.73 10.16
N LEU A 76 -4.31 -11.88 9.13
CA LEU A 76 -4.84 -10.53 9.29
C LEU A 76 -6.34 -10.53 9.60
N ILE A 77 -7.13 -11.47 9.03
CA ILE A 77 -8.56 -11.62 9.34
C ILE A 77 -8.77 -11.95 10.82
N LYS A 78 -7.91 -12.78 11.43
CA LYS A 78 -7.99 -13.08 12.87
C LYS A 78 -7.76 -11.83 13.73
N GLU A 79 -6.86 -10.95 13.29
CA GLU A 79 -6.47 -9.75 14.03
C GLU A 79 -7.49 -8.60 13.93
N ILE A 80 -7.97 -8.29 12.72
CA ILE A 80 -8.81 -7.09 12.47
C ILE A 80 -10.22 -7.42 11.95
N GLY A 81 -10.52 -8.70 11.74
CA GLY A 81 -11.81 -9.16 11.25
C GLY A 81 -11.95 -9.11 9.72
N TYR A 82 -12.76 -10.04 9.20
CA TYR A 82 -12.97 -10.22 7.75
C TYR A 82 -13.42 -8.95 7.03
N LYS A 83 -14.39 -8.21 7.59
CA LYS A 83 -14.94 -7.01 6.95
C LYS A 83 -13.88 -5.91 6.79
N ALA A 84 -13.04 -5.71 7.80
CA ALA A 84 -11.98 -4.71 7.75
C ALA A 84 -10.93 -5.08 6.70
N VAL A 85 -10.46 -6.33 6.69
CA VAL A 85 -9.52 -6.82 5.66
C VAL A 85 -10.10 -6.63 4.26
N ARG A 86 -11.36 -7.04 4.06
CA ARG A 86 -12.01 -6.93 2.75
C ARG A 86 -12.12 -5.48 2.28
N SER A 87 -12.50 -4.58 3.17
CA SER A 87 -12.60 -3.15 2.88
C SER A 87 -11.22 -2.54 2.54
N LEU A 88 -10.16 -2.91 3.26
CA LEU A 88 -8.78 -2.48 2.93
C LEU A 88 -8.32 -2.99 1.55
N VAL A 89 -8.78 -4.18 1.12
CA VAL A 89 -8.55 -4.69 -0.23
C VAL A 89 -9.34 -3.90 -1.27
N ASP A 90 -10.62 -3.65 -1.04
CA ASP A 90 -11.47 -2.91 -1.98
C ASP A 90 -10.95 -1.48 -2.23
N TYR A 91 -10.38 -0.86 -1.20
CA TYR A 91 -9.72 0.45 -1.28
C TYR A 91 -8.25 0.42 -1.71
N ARG A 92 -7.73 -0.76 -2.09
CA ARG A 92 -6.37 -0.95 -2.62
C ARG A 92 -5.27 -0.53 -1.65
N TYR A 93 -5.50 -0.69 -0.36
CA TYR A 93 -4.43 -0.64 0.65
C TYR A 93 -3.71 -1.99 0.77
N LEU A 94 -4.42 -3.07 0.49
CA LEU A 94 -3.91 -4.43 0.47
C LEU A 94 -4.22 -5.08 -0.88
N TYR A 95 -3.24 -5.77 -1.44
CA TYR A 95 -3.39 -6.46 -2.71
C TYR A 95 -3.43 -7.96 -2.48
N ARG A 96 -4.56 -8.59 -2.85
CA ARG A 96 -4.68 -10.05 -2.80
C ARG A 96 -3.87 -10.66 -3.92
N ARG A 97 -2.91 -11.49 -3.55
CA ARG A 97 -2.13 -12.33 -4.45
C ARG A 97 -2.44 -13.80 -4.13
N PRO A 98 -3.22 -14.48 -4.97
CA PRO A 98 -3.42 -15.91 -4.82
C PRO A 98 -2.09 -16.66 -5.01
N ASN A 99 -1.83 -17.65 -4.17
CA ASN A 99 -0.65 -18.49 -4.31
C ASN A 99 -0.94 -19.71 -5.20
N PHE A 100 -0.59 -19.60 -6.49
CA PHE A 100 -0.65 -20.69 -7.49
C PHE A 100 0.74 -21.26 -7.84
N GLY A 101 1.74 -21.13 -6.96
CA GLY A 101 3.10 -21.64 -7.19
C GLY A 101 3.99 -20.78 -8.10
N LEU A 102 3.51 -19.63 -8.60
CA LEU A 102 4.26 -18.70 -9.46
C LEU A 102 4.77 -17.47 -8.68
N ASN A 103 5.62 -17.67 -7.67
CA ASN A 103 6.08 -16.61 -6.77
C ASN A 103 7.62 -16.55 -6.65
N SER A 104 8.33 -16.46 -7.76
CA SER A 104 9.80 -16.39 -7.78
C SER A 104 10.38 -15.17 -7.06
N ASP A 105 9.58 -14.14 -6.83
CA ASP A 105 9.91 -12.90 -6.12
C ASP A 105 9.65 -12.96 -4.61
N LEU A 106 9.06 -14.05 -4.08
CA LEU A 106 8.75 -14.18 -2.65
C LEU A 106 9.71 -15.13 -1.93
N THR A 107 10.05 -14.80 -0.69
CA THR A 107 10.83 -15.67 0.18
C THR A 107 9.91 -16.71 0.82
N ASN A 108 10.11 -18.00 0.52
CA ASN A 108 9.36 -19.14 1.09
C ASN A 108 7.84 -18.95 1.09
N PRO A 109 7.19 -18.86 -0.09
CA PRO A 109 5.74 -18.75 -0.16
C PRO A 109 5.06 -19.96 0.51
N PRO A 110 3.86 -19.78 1.09
CA PRO A 110 3.14 -20.83 1.79
C PRO A 110 2.75 -21.98 0.84
N ALA A 111 2.12 -23.03 1.37
CA ALA A 111 1.51 -24.07 0.55
C ALA A 111 0.48 -23.46 -0.45
N GLU A 112 0.36 -24.10 -1.62
CA GLU A 112 -0.66 -23.77 -2.62
C GLU A 112 -2.05 -23.75 -1.96
N SER A 113 -2.86 -22.72 -2.26
CA SER A 113 -4.19 -22.38 -1.70
C SER A 113 -4.27 -21.22 -0.70
N LYS A 114 -3.17 -20.81 -0.04
CA LYS A 114 -3.25 -19.64 0.85
C LYS A 114 -3.27 -18.32 0.08
N VAL A 115 -4.13 -17.40 0.51
CA VAL A 115 -4.17 -16.04 -0.05
C VAL A 115 -3.16 -15.17 0.69
N MET A 116 -2.29 -14.53 -0.08
CA MET A 116 -1.30 -13.59 0.42
C MET A 116 -1.79 -12.16 0.20
N LEU A 117 -1.44 -11.27 1.11
CA LEU A 117 -1.65 -9.83 0.97
C LEU A 117 -0.30 -9.15 0.85
N THR A 118 -0.16 -8.29 -0.16
CA THR A 118 1.05 -7.51 -0.44
C THR A 118 0.75 -6.01 -0.42
N PRO A 119 1.76 -5.15 -0.21
CA PRO A 119 1.62 -3.74 -0.54
C PRO A 119 1.45 -3.58 -2.07
N MET A 120 0.95 -2.42 -2.50
CA MET A 120 0.89 -2.07 -3.93
C MET A 120 2.27 -2.01 -4.57
N SER A 121 3.24 -1.48 -3.81
CA SER A 121 4.60 -1.19 -4.26
C SER A 121 5.51 -0.95 -3.06
N GLN A 122 6.84 -0.93 -3.29
CA GLN A 122 7.81 -0.54 -2.26
C GLN A 122 7.56 0.89 -1.73
N LEU A 123 7.07 1.80 -2.57
CA LEU A 123 6.72 3.16 -2.16
C LEU A 123 5.57 3.18 -1.14
N THR A 124 4.59 2.28 -1.29
CA THR A 124 3.52 2.09 -0.30
C THR A 124 4.10 1.64 1.04
N LEU A 125 5.03 0.69 1.01
CA LEU A 125 5.68 0.18 2.22
C LEU A 125 6.53 1.26 2.91
N ASN A 126 7.27 2.06 2.13
CA ASN A 126 8.02 3.20 2.64
C ASN A 126 7.09 4.26 3.27
N ALA A 127 5.94 4.52 2.67
CA ALA A 127 4.93 5.43 3.23
C ALA A 127 4.34 4.87 4.54
N ALA A 128 4.06 3.56 4.62
CA ALA A 128 3.62 2.89 5.84
C ALA A 128 4.67 3.03 6.97
N LYS A 129 5.96 2.81 6.68
CA LYS A 129 7.05 3.04 7.64
C LYS A 129 7.07 4.49 8.16
N LYS A 130 6.96 5.48 7.25
CA LYS A 130 6.91 6.90 7.62
C LYS A 130 5.68 7.21 8.48
N LEU A 131 4.54 6.59 8.19
CA LEU A 131 3.31 6.72 8.97
C LEU A 131 3.49 6.20 10.39
N LEU A 132 4.02 4.99 10.54
CA LEU A 132 4.19 4.32 11.84
C LEU A 132 5.19 5.06 12.74
N LYS A 133 6.27 5.63 12.17
CA LYS A 133 7.19 6.49 12.92
C LYS A 133 6.54 7.75 13.50
N LYS A 134 5.46 8.26 12.91
CA LYS A 134 4.74 9.46 13.39
C LYS A 134 3.63 9.16 14.39
N ASN A 135 3.25 7.89 14.55
CA ASN A 135 2.14 7.45 15.41
C ASN A 135 2.60 6.53 16.55
N ASN A 136 3.92 6.37 16.73
CA ASN A 136 4.54 5.83 17.94
C ASN A 136 4.92 6.99 18.87
#